data_AF-A0A661D5F4-F1
#
_entry.id   AF-A0A661D5F4-F1
#
_cell.length_a   1.000
_cell.length_b   1.000
_cell.length_c   1.000
_cell.angle_alpha   90.00
_cell.angle_beta   90.00
_cell.angle_gamma   90.00
#
_symmetry.space_group_name_H-M   'P 1'
#
loop_
_entity.id
_entity.type
_entity.pdbx_description
1 polymer ?
#
loop_
_entity_poly.entity_id
_entity_poly.type
_entity_poly.pdbx_seq_one_letter_code
_entity_poly.pdbx_strand_id
1 'polypeptide(L)'
;MPNKKLNKKNQKKIEALYNEYRPLFLGFLKNKLHIPKQDAEDLLQETFAKVTSSIDDFRGDGSEKNWVFKIAKNTAFNYLKARKTLPIPSTLKGDEEQDEENDPLENFQASFEEFERMEKTLCIQRGMVKAWLQYERDYPHVLCPLLVILSDENCPIEEIANIIHRTVPETKKLLAQCRKKMKRYKDLDEYENRHGQESLCGLIIQLAYLGWTAKEIGEIIGKSEGAVLTAASRCRQKMKPYFKRCKDDC
;
A
#
# COMPACT_ATOMS: atom_id res chain seq x y z
N MET A 1 0.40 -17.93 35.77
CA MET A 1 1.42 -17.28 34.91
C MET A 1 1.66 -15.88 35.46
N PRO A 2 2.91 -15.43 35.68
CA PRO A 2 3.15 -14.11 36.25
C PRO A 2 2.71 -13.03 35.26
N ASN A 3 1.72 -12.25 35.68
CA ASN A 3 1.09 -11.18 34.92
C ASN A 3 2.07 -10.00 34.85
N LYS A 4 3.04 -10.08 33.93
CA LYS A 4 4.07 -9.05 33.73
C LYS A 4 3.35 -7.83 33.16
N LYS A 5 3.25 -6.75 33.96
CA LYS A 5 2.64 -5.49 33.52
C LYS A 5 3.39 -4.99 32.29
N LEU A 6 2.71 -5.01 31.16
CA LEU A 6 3.22 -4.48 29.90
C LEU A 6 3.53 -2.99 30.05
N ASN A 7 4.72 -2.56 29.62
CA ASN A 7 5.06 -1.15 29.70
C ASN A 7 4.21 -0.32 28.71
N LYS A 8 4.01 0.98 29.02
CA LYS A 8 3.15 1.89 28.23
C LYS A 8 3.60 2.05 26.77
N LYS A 9 4.90 1.84 26.48
CA LYS A 9 5.45 1.91 25.12
C LYS A 9 5.05 0.68 24.29
N ASN A 10 5.17 -0.52 24.86
CA ASN A 10 4.80 -1.77 24.21
C ASN A 10 3.28 -1.86 24.02
N GLN A 11 2.49 -1.32 24.95
CA GLN A 11 1.03 -1.26 24.79
C GLN A 11 0.62 -0.41 23.58
N LYS A 12 1.16 0.80 23.45
CA LYS A 12 0.91 1.65 22.27
C LYS A 12 1.37 0.99 20.97
N LYS A 13 2.50 0.29 21.03
CA LYS A 13 3.07 -0.42 19.88
C LYS A 13 2.16 -1.55 19.42
N ILE A 14 1.68 -2.38 20.34
CA ILE A 14 0.74 -3.47 20.04
C ILE A 14 -0.58 -2.94 19.48
N GLU A 15 -1.10 -1.86 20.05
CA GLU A 15 -2.31 -1.21 19.56
C GLU A 15 -2.14 -0.72 18.11
N ALA A 16 -0.98 -0.13 17.78
CA ALA A 16 -0.67 0.27 16.41
C ALA A 16 -0.62 -0.95 15.45
N LEU A 17 0.10 -2.01 15.84
CA LEU A 17 0.18 -3.25 15.05
C LEU A 17 -1.20 -3.90 14.84
N TYR A 18 -2.05 -3.87 15.87
CA TYR A 18 -3.41 -4.41 15.81
C TYR A 18 -4.25 -3.67 14.78
N ASN A 19 -4.32 -2.34 14.91
CA ASN A 19 -5.12 -1.50 14.02
C ASN A 19 -4.64 -1.57 12.57
N GLU A 20 -3.34 -1.70 12.36
CA GLU A 20 -2.74 -1.81 11.04
C GLU A 20 -3.03 -3.14 10.34
N TYR A 21 -2.84 -4.27 11.03
CA TYR A 21 -2.92 -5.59 10.39
C TYR A 21 -4.28 -6.27 10.48
N ARG A 22 -5.16 -5.86 11.40
CA ARG A 22 -6.52 -6.40 11.54
C ARG A 22 -7.30 -6.53 10.22
N PRO A 23 -7.51 -5.47 9.42
CA PRO A 23 -8.36 -5.57 8.23
C PRO A 23 -7.79 -6.54 7.20
N LEU A 24 -6.46 -6.56 7.07
CA LEU A 24 -5.75 -7.40 6.13
C LEU A 24 -5.78 -8.88 6.57
N PHE A 25 -5.51 -9.16 7.84
CA PHE A 25 -5.50 -10.53 8.35
C PHE A 25 -6.90 -11.14 8.36
N LEU A 26 -7.94 -10.38 8.78
CA LEU A 26 -9.32 -10.85 8.68
C LEU A 26 -9.75 -11.10 7.23
N GLY A 27 -9.30 -10.26 6.29
CA GLY A 27 -9.53 -10.47 4.86
C GLY A 27 -8.92 -11.80 4.38
N PHE A 28 -7.69 -12.09 4.79
CA PHE A 28 -7.01 -13.36 4.48
C PHE A 28 -7.75 -14.58 5.06
N LEU A 29 -8.03 -14.58 6.36
CA LEU A 29 -8.69 -15.72 7.02
C LEU A 29 -10.04 -16.04 6.36
N LYS A 30 -10.84 -15.01 6.07
CA LYS A 30 -12.19 -15.21 5.50
C LYS A 30 -12.17 -15.52 4.00
N ASN A 31 -11.38 -14.78 3.22
CA ASN A 31 -11.48 -14.83 1.76
C ASN A 31 -10.52 -15.84 1.12
N LYS A 32 -9.40 -16.15 1.78
CA LYS A 32 -8.39 -17.09 1.26
C LYS A 32 -8.42 -18.44 1.97
N LEU A 33 -8.74 -18.47 3.27
CA LEU A 33 -8.83 -19.71 4.03
C LEU A 33 -10.28 -20.16 4.30
N HIS A 34 -11.26 -19.38 3.85
CA HIS A 34 -12.69 -19.66 4.02
C HIS A 34 -13.09 -19.94 5.47
N ILE A 35 -12.44 -19.25 6.41
CA ILE A 35 -12.72 -19.38 7.85
C ILE A 35 -13.96 -18.55 8.19
N PRO A 36 -14.94 -19.11 8.93
CA PRO A 36 -16.11 -18.37 9.37
C PRO A 36 -15.74 -17.07 10.10
N LYS A 37 -16.59 -16.05 9.98
CA LYS A 37 -16.31 -14.72 10.55
C LYS A 37 -15.94 -14.76 12.03
N GLN A 38 -16.68 -15.52 12.83
CA GLN A 38 -16.47 -15.62 14.27
C GLN A 38 -15.10 -16.22 14.58
N ASP A 39 -14.79 -17.38 13.99
CA ASP A 39 -13.50 -18.05 14.14
C ASP A 39 -12.33 -17.18 13.65
N ALA A 40 -12.53 -16.42 12.57
CA ALA A 40 -11.52 -15.48 12.09
C ALA A 40 -11.24 -14.34 13.09
N GLU A 41 -12.27 -13.83 13.76
CA GLU A 41 -12.13 -12.83 14.83
C GLU A 41 -11.43 -13.43 16.07
N ASP A 42 -11.74 -14.67 16.44
CA ASP A 42 -11.10 -15.38 17.54
C ASP A 42 -9.62 -15.66 17.24
N LEU A 43 -9.28 -16.08 16.02
CA LEU A 43 -7.89 -16.28 15.57
C LEU A 43 -7.09 -14.98 15.56
N LEU A 44 -7.71 -13.87 15.18
CA LEU A 44 -7.09 -12.54 15.29
C LEU A 44 -6.78 -12.22 16.76
N GLN A 45 -7.74 -12.43 17.67
CA GLN A 45 -7.52 -12.19 19.10
C GLN A 45 -6.41 -13.08 19.66
N GLU A 46 -6.42 -14.37 19.34
CA GLU A 46 -5.39 -15.33 19.78
C GLU A 46 -4.00 -14.92 19.26
N THR A 47 -3.92 -14.51 17.99
CA THR A 47 -2.68 -14.01 17.39
C THR A 47 -2.14 -12.81 18.18
N PHE A 48 -2.99 -11.83 18.51
CA PHE A 48 -2.55 -10.64 19.22
C PHE A 48 -2.31 -10.87 20.73
N ALA A 49 -2.93 -11.89 21.33
CA ALA A 49 -2.57 -12.37 22.65
C ALA A 49 -1.13 -12.93 22.66
N LYS A 50 -0.77 -13.73 21.65
CA LYS A 50 0.60 -14.25 21.45
C LYS A 50 1.61 -13.14 21.15
N VAL A 51 1.25 -12.16 20.32
CA VAL A 51 2.08 -10.97 20.08
C VAL A 51 2.33 -10.24 21.40
N THR A 52 1.29 -10.04 22.21
CA THR A 52 1.40 -9.34 23.49
C THR A 52 2.33 -10.06 24.47
N SER A 53 2.29 -11.39 24.52
CA SER A 53 3.15 -12.17 25.41
C SER A 53 4.61 -12.23 24.95
N SER A 54 4.89 -12.01 23.67
CA SER A 54 6.24 -12.17 23.09
C SER A 54 6.91 -10.85 22.66
N ILE A 55 6.24 -9.70 22.82
CA ILE A 55 6.77 -8.39 22.38
C ILE A 55 8.06 -7.98 23.10
N ASP A 56 8.25 -8.40 24.35
CA ASP A 56 9.45 -8.10 25.13
C ASP A 56 10.68 -8.87 24.61
N ASP A 57 10.44 -10.02 23.94
CA ASP A 57 11.49 -10.90 23.41
C ASP A 57 11.83 -10.58 21.95
N PHE A 58 11.13 -9.62 21.33
CA PHE A 58 11.39 -9.21 19.96
C PHE A 58 12.72 -8.43 19.89
N ARG A 59 13.77 -9.12 19.41
CA ARG A 59 15.15 -8.61 19.33
C ARG A 59 15.42 -7.67 18.16
N GLY A 60 14.45 -7.49 17.25
CA GLY A 60 14.62 -6.64 16.07
C GLY A 60 15.34 -7.31 14.89
N ASP A 61 15.51 -8.64 14.89
CA ASP A 61 16.15 -9.42 13.82
C ASP A 61 15.31 -9.51 12.52
N GLY A 62 14.45 -8.51 12.27
CA GLY A 62 13.51 -8.42 11.15
C GLY A 62 12.48 -7.30 11.38
N SER A 63 11.59 -7.07 10.43
CA SER A 63 10.48 -6.12 10.63
C SER A 63 9.46 -6.68 11.63
N GLU A 64 8.89 -5.80 12.46
CA GLU A 64 7.82 -6.15 13.42
C GLU A 64 6.64 -6.81 12.72
N LYS A 65 6.38 -6.34 11.50
CA LYS A 65 5.46 -6.91 10.53
C LYS A 65 5.68 -8.41 10.30
N ASN A 66 6.87 -8.79 9.83
CA ASN A 66 7.18 -10.19 9.51
C ASN A 66 7.04 -11.09 10.74
N TRP A 67 7.37 -10.55 11.91
CA TRP A 67 7.20 -11.24 13.17
C TRP A 67 5.72 -11.47 13.54
N VAL A 68 4.87 -10.44 13.45
CA VAL A 68 3.41 -10.60 13.65
C VAL A 68 2.84 -11.59 12.63
N PHE A 69 3.22 -11.49 11.36
CA PHE A 69 2.76 -12.42 10.32
C PHE A 69 3.19 -13.86 10.55
N LYS A 70 4.38 -14.09 11.11
CA LYS A 70 4.84 -15.43 11.48
C LYS A 70 3.95 -16.04 12.58
N ILE A 71 3.55 -15.24 13.58
CA ILE A 71 2.63 -15.68 14.65
C ILE A 71 1.25 -15.97 14.07
N ALA A 72 0.76 -15.08 13.21
CA ALA A 72 -0.54 -15.20 12.53
C ALA A 72 -0.61 -16.47 11.65
N LYS A 73 0.43 -16.72 10.84
CA LYS A 73 0.59 -17.92 10.01
C LYS A 73 0.46 -19.19 10.83
N ASN A 74 1.26 -19.30 11.89
CA ASN A 74 1.29 -20.49 12.72
C ASN A 74 -0.05 -20.71 13.45
N THR A 75 -0.71 -19.63 13.86
CA THR A 75 -2.01 -19.68 14.53
C THR A 75 -3.10 -20.18 13.58
N ALA A 76 -3.17 -19.63 12.37
CA ALA A 76 -4.12 -20.08 11.34
C ALA A 76 -3.87 -21.54 10.90
N PHE A 77 -2.60 -21.92 10.69
CA PHE A 77 -2.24 -23.29 10.32
C PHE A 77 -2.66 -24.30 11.38
N ASN A 78 -2.37 -24.01 12.66
CA ASN A 78 -2.73 -24.90 13.76
C ASN A 78 -4.25 -25.06 13.90
N TYR A 79 -5.01 -23.99 13.71
CA TYR A 79 -6.46 -24.03 13.69
C TYR A 79 -7.00 -24.92 12.57
N LEU A 80 -6.54 -24.74 11.33
CA LEU A 80 -6.97 -25.56 10.19
C LEU A 80 -6.62 -27.03 10.39
N LYS A 81 -5.41 -27.31 10.92
CA LYS A 81 -4.98 -28.67 11.26
C LYS A 81 -5.89 -29.29 12.30
N ALA A 82 -6.22 -28.57 13.38
CA ALA A 82 -7.11 -29.04 14.43
C ALA A 82 -8.51 -29.33 13.87
N ARG A 83 -9.05 -28.41 13.05
CA ARG A 83 -10.36 -28.57 12.39
C ARG A 83 -10.45 -29.83 11.53
N LYS A 84 -9.39 -30.15 10.75
CA LYS A 84 -9.33 -31.38 9.94
C LYS A 84 -9.27 -32.67 10.79
N THR A 85 -8.72 -32.59 12.01
CA THR A 85 -8.58 -33.75 12.90
C THR A 85 -9.76 -33.98 13.86
N LEU A 86 -10.76 -33.08 13.90
CA LEU A 86 -11.92 -33.26 14.77
C LEU A 86 -12.81 -34.38 14.21
N PRO A 87 -13.10 -35.44 15.00
CA PRO A 87 -14.05 -36.45 14.58
C PRO A 87 -15.45 -35.84 14.52
N ILE A 88 -16.05 -35.83 13.32
CA ILE A 88 -17.42 -35.36 13.12
C ILE A 88 -18.36 -36.43 13.69
N PRO A 89 -19.24 -36.10 14.67
CA PRO A 89 -20.26 -37.02 15.13
C PRO A 89 -21.15 -37.44 13.95
N SER A 90 -21.38 -38.74 13.79
CA SER A 90 -22.15 -39.32 12.67
C SER A 90 -23.58 -38.78 12.53
N THR A 91 -24.11 -38.12 13.57
CA THR A 91 -25.43 -37.49 13.62
C THR A 91 -25.49 -36.08 13.01
N LEU A 92 -24.35 -35.47 12.66
CA LEU A 92 -24.25 -34.12 12.09
C LEU A 92 -23.65 -34.11 10.67
N LYS A 93 -23.46 -35.28 10.03
CA LYS A 93 -23.17 -35.35 8.60
C LYS A 93 -24.44 -34.94 7.83
N GLY A 94 -24.68 -33.63 7.74
CA GLY A 94 -25.47 -33.07 6.65
C GLY A 94 -24.71 -33.28 5.35
N ASP A 95 -25.44 -33.33 4.24
CA ASP A 95 -24.91 -33.39 2.86
C ASP A 95 -24.21 -32.07 2.47
N GLU A 96 -23.27 -31.60 3.29
CA GLU A 96 -22.30 -30.59 2.86
C GLU A 96 -21.28 -31.35 2.02
N GLU A 97 -21.42 -31.26 0.70
CA GLU A 97 -20.38 -31.61 -0.26
C GLU A 97 -19.09 -30.90 0.18
N GLN A 98 -18.19 -31.64 0.84
CA GLN A 98 -16.82 -31.19 0.98
C GLN A 98 -16.24 -31.21 -0.43
N ASP A 99 -16.07 -30.03 -1.03
CA ASP A 99 -15.25 -29.86 -2.23
C ASP A 99 -13.84 -30.38 -1.91
N GLU A 100 -13.60 -31.67 -2.14
CA GLU A 100 -12.29 -32.32 -1.93
C GLU A 100 -11.19 -31.63 -2.76
N GLU A 101 -11.57 -30.89 -3.80
CA GLU A 101 -10.66 -30.17 -4.70
C GLU A 101 -10.07 -28.88 -4.10
N ASN A 102 -10.55 -28.40 -2.93
CA ASN A 102 -10.11 -27.11 -2.39
C ASN A 102 -9.87 -27.09 -0.86
N ASP A 103 -9.20 -28.11 -0.31
CA ASP A 103 -8.83 -28.14 1.11
C ASP A 103 -7.90 -26.95 1.49
N PRO A 104 -8.35 -26.03 2.37
CA PRO A 104 -7.54 -24.90 2.82
C PRO A 104 -6.23 -25.30 3.51
N LEU A 105 -6.13 -26.50 4.09
CA LEU A 105 -4.91 -26.98 4.72
C LEU A 105 -3.86 -27.41 3.69
N GLU A 106 -4.28 -28.06 2.60
CA GLU A 106 -3.39 -28.47 1.51
C GLU A 106 -2.91 -27.25 0.71
N ASN A 107 -3.80 -26.28 0.49
CA ASN A 107 -3.49 -25.03 -0.20
C ASN A 107 -2.95 -23.91 0.71
N PHE A 108 -2.70 -24.20 2.00
CA PHE A 108 -2.35 -23.18 2.99
C PHE A 108 -1.09 -22.40 2.64
N GLN A 109 -0.04 -23.11 2.23
CA GLN A 109 1.26 -22.51 1.92
C GLN A 109 1.15 -21.57 0.70
N ALA A 110 0.50 -22.03 -0.38
CA ALA A 110 0.27 -21.22 -1.58
C ALA A 110 -0.60 -19.99 -1.30
N SER A 111 -1.69 -20.18 -0.52
CA SER A 111 -2.56 -19.09 -0.09
C SER A 111 -1.82 -18.04 0.73
N PHE A 112 -0.93 -18.48 1.62
CA PHE A 112 -0.12 -17.58 2.45
C PHE A 112 0.92 -16.82 1.63
N GLU A 113 1.59 -17.47 0.67
CA GLU A 113 2.55 -16.82 -0.24
C GLU A 113 1.86 -15.77 -1.13
N GLU A 114 0.67 -16.08 -1.66
CA GLU A 114 -0.12 -15.11 -2.42
C GLU A 114 -0.51 -13.91 -1.55
N PHE A 115 -0.89 -14.17 -0.30
CA PHE A 115 -1.23 -13.14 0.66
C PHE A 115 -0.02 -12.25 1.02
N GLU A 116 1.16 -12.82 1.28
CA GLU A 116 2.40 -12.06 1.50
C GLU A 116 2.73 -11.17 0.29
N ARG A 117 2.54 -11.68 -0.93
CA ARG A 117 2.74 -10.90 -2.16
C ARG A 117 1.76 -9.73 -2.27
N MET A 118 0.48 -9.98 -1.99
CA MET A 118 -0.56 -8.95 -2.02
C MET A 118 -0.31 -7.88 -0.97
N GLU A 119 0.02 -8.26 0.27
CA GLU A 119 0.37 -7.35 1.34
C GLU A 119 1.56 -6.48 0.96
N LYS A 120 2.63 -7.08 0.43
CA LYS A 120 3.82 -6.36 0.01
C LYS A 120 3.49 -5.31 -1.06
N THR A 121 2.61 -5.67 -2.00
CA THR A 121 2.13 -4.75 -3.04
C THR A 121 1.35 -3.58 -2.45
N LEU A 122 0.42 -3.85 -1.53
CA LEU A 122 -0.34 -2.81 -0.82
C LEU A 122 0.55 -1.90 0.02
N CYS A 123 1.58 -2.46 0.68
CA CYS A 123 2.52 -1.69 1.47
C CYS A 123 3.33 -0.73 0.59
N ILE A 124 3.82 -1.21 -0.56
CA ILE A 124 4.49 -0.38 -1.55
C ILE A 124 3.57 0.74 -2.04
N GLN A 125 2.32 0.43 -2.40
CA GLN A 125 1.35 1.43 -2.85
C GLN A 125 1.09 2.50 -1.78
N ARG A 126 0.80 2.11 -0.53
CA ARG A 126 0.62 3.04 0.59
C ARG A 126 1.87 3.89 0.82
N GLY A 127 3.04 3.28 0.72
CA GLY A 127 4.32 3.95 0.81
C GLY A 127 4.50 5.00 -0.29
N MET A 128 4.13 4.66 -1.52
CA MET A 128 4.18 5.59 -2.65
C MET A 128 3.26 6.80 -2.43
N VAL A 129 2.03 6.58 -1.95
CA VAL A 129 1.09 7.67 -1.62
C VAL A 129 1.67 8.58 -0.55
N LYS A 130 2.18 8.04 0.55
CA LYS A 130 2.79 8.83 1.65
C LYS A 130 3.99 9.63 1.15
N ALA A 131 4.89 9.00 0.40
CA ALA A 131 6.05 9.65 -0.19
C ALA A 131 5.65 10.80 -1.11
N TRP A 132 4.62 10.60 -1.94
CA TRP A 132 4.08 11.60 -2.83
C TRP A 132 3.47 12.80 -2.08
N LEU A 133 2.62 12.55 -1.08
CA LEU A 133 2.02 13.62 -0.28
C LEU A 133 3.06 14.48 0.45
N GLN A 134 4.13 13.83 0.95
CA GLN A 134 5.24 14.56 1.56
C GLN A 134 6.02 15.36 0.53
N TYR A 135 6.25 14.81 -0.67
CA TYR A 135 6.89 15.53 -1.77
C TYR A 135 6.08 16.75 -2.21
N GLU A 136 4.76 16.61 -2.35
CA GLU A 136 3.87 17.73 -2.67
C GLU A 136 3.95 18.86 -1.63
N ARG A 137 4.04 18.50 -0.35
CA ARG A 137 4.20 19.47 0.74
C ARG A 137 5.49 20.26 0.61
N ASP A 138 6.59 19.59 0.29
CA ASP A 138 7.91 20.21 0.15
C ASP A 138 8.02 21.01 -1.17
N TYR A 139 7.27 20.61 -2.20
CA TYR A 139 7.23 21.24 -3.51
C TYR A 139 5.78 21.58 -3.93
N PRO A 140 5.18 22.66 -3.40
CA PRO A 140 3.76 23.02 -3.63
C PRO A 140 3.37 23.33 -5.09
N HIS A 141 4.35 23.36 -5.99
CA HIS A 141 4.19 23.66 -7.40
C HIS A 141 4.12 22.39 -8.27
N VAL A 142 4.39 21.22 -7.70
CA VAL A 142 4.54 19.97 -8.47
C VAL A 142 3.25 19.49 -9.16
N LEU A 143 2.07 19.73 -8.58
CA LEU A 143 0.82 19.17 -9.12
C LEU A 143 0.28 19.91 -10.34
N CYS A 144 0.53 21.21 -10.47
CA CYS A 144 -0.17 22.00 -11.48
C CYS A 144 0.17 21.61 -12.93
N PRO A 145 1.43 21.34 -13.30
CA PRO A 145 1.75 20.82 -14.63
C PRO A 145 1.04 19.49 -14.92
N LEU A 146 1.11 18.53 -13.99
CA LEU A 146 0.47 17.21 -14.11
C LEU A 146 -1.05 17.33 -14.36
N LEU A 147 -1.74 18.12 -13.54
CA LEU A 147 -3.20 18.24 -13.62
C LEU A 147 -3.67 18.89 -14.92
N VAL A 148 -2.98 19.93 -15.37
CA VAL A 148 -3.36 20.63 -16.60
C VAL A 148 -3.12 19.72 -17.81
N ILE A 149 -1.95 19.07 -17.88
CA ILE A 149 -1.62 18.15 -18.98
C ILE A 149 -2.57 16.97 -19.05
N LEU A 150 -2.82 16.26 -17.94
CA LEU A 150 -3.76 15.14 -17.96
C LEU A 150 -5.16 15.58 -18.40
N SER A 151 -5.60 16.77 -17.99
CA SER A 151 -6.89 17.30 -18.40
C SER A 151 -6.93 17.70 -19.87
N ASP A 152 -5.83 18.21 -20.43
CA ASP A 152 -5.74 18.63 -21.82
C ASP A 152 -5.64 17.39 -22.75
N GLU A 153 -5.06 16.30 -22.24
CA GLU A 153 -5.07 14.95 -22.85
C GLU A 153 -6.40 14.20 -22.67
N ASN A 154 -7.48 14.90 -22.31
CA ASN A 154 -8.82 14.34 -22.12
C ASN A 154 -8.95 13.21 -21.09
N CYS A 155 -8.04 13.14 -20.11
CA CYS A 155 -8.17 12.18 -19.01
C CYS A 155 -9.43 12.50 -18.17
N PRO A 156 -10.32 11.52 -17.91
CA PRO A 156 -11.51 11.73 -17.08
C PRO A 156 -11.17 12.29 -15.70
N ILE A 157 -12.00 13.18 -15.16
CA ILE A 157 -11.72 13.85 -13.89
C ILE A 157 -11.65 12.88 -12.72
N GLU A 158 -12.40 11.77 -12.80
CA GLU A 158 -12.38 10.64 -11.87
C GLU A 158 -11.01 9.96 -11.88
N GLU A 159 -10.43 9.76 -13.06
CA GLU A 159 -9.12 9.13 -13.21
C GLU A 159 -8.00 10.04 -12.70
N ILE A 160 -8.07 11.33 -13.01
CA ILE A 160 -7.16 12.33 -12.44
C ILE A 160 -7.24 12.33 -10.91
N ALA A 161 -8.45 12.26 -10.34
CA ALA A 161 -8.65 12.24 -8.89
C ALA A 161 -8.03 10.98 -8.25
N ASN A 162 -8.16 9.82 -8.88
CA ASN A 162 -7.51 8.59 -8.46
C ASN A 162 -5.99 8.70 -8.50
N ILE A 163 -5.43 9.24 -9.60
CA ILE A 163 -3.99 9.45 -9.80
C ILE A 163 -3.38 10.31 -8.70
N ILE A 164 -4.03 11.42 -8.33
CA ILE A 164 -3.51 12.32 -7.28
C ILE A 164 -3.97 11.95 -5.86
N HIS A 165 -4.72 10.85 -5.72
CA HIS A 165 -5.27 10.37 -4.45
C HIS A 165 -6.13 11.41 -3.72
N ARG A 166 -7.05 12.06 -4.44
CA ARG A 166 -7.99 13.05 -3.89
C ARG A 166 -9.41 12.78 -4.33
N THR A 167 -10.37 13.45 -3.70
CA THR A 167 -11.78 13.36 -4.11
C THR A 167 -12.03 14.16 -5.39
N VAL A 168 -13.01 13.76 -6.19
CA VAL A 168 -13.40 14.48 -7.42
C VAL A 168 -13.68 15.98 -7.17
N PRO A 169 -14.40 16.40 -6.10
CA PRO A 169 -14.60 17.82 -5.81
C PRO A 169 -13.30 18.59 -5.54
N GLU A 170 -12.36 18.00 -4.78
CA GLU A 170 -11.05 18.61 -4.51
C GLU A 170 -10.23 18.73 -5.79
N THR A 171 -10.23 17.69 -6.63
CA THR A 171 -9.52 17.67 -7.92
C THR A 171 -10.06 18.75 -8.85
N LYS A 172 -11.39 18.90 -8.98
CA LYS A 172 -12.03 19.97 -9.77
C LYS A 172 -11.60 21.36 -9.30
N LYS A 173 -11.62 21.58 -7.98
CA LYS A 173 -11.20 22.85 -7.38
C LYS A 173 -9.73 23.14 -7.65
N LEU A 174 -8.85 22.15 -7.46
CA LEU A 174 -7.41 22.29 -7.67
C LEU A 174 -7.06 22.49 -9.14
N LEU A 175 -7.66 21.75 -10.06
CA LEU A 175 -7.48 21.92 -11.50
C LEU A 175 -7.86 23.33 -11.95
N ALA A 176 -8.97 23.88 -11.47
CA ALA A 176 -9.37 25.26 -11.78
C ALA A 176 -8.32 26.29 -11.29
N GLN A 177 -7.72 26.08 -10.12
CA GLN A 177 -6.65 26.92 -9.59
C GLN A 177 -5.36 26.76 -10.42
N CYS A 178 -4.99 25.53 -10.75
CA CYS A 178 -3.80 25.23 -11.53
C CYS A 178 -3.90 25.79 -12.94
N ARG A 179 -5.04 25.72 -13.63
CA ARG A 179 -5.25 26.38 -14.93
C ARG A 179 -4.97 27.88 -14.86
N LYS A 180 -5.46 28.58 -13.84
CA LYS A 180 -5.19 30.02 -13.65
C LYS A 180 -3.70 30.29 -13.38
N LYS A 181 -3.04 29.40 -12.63
CA LYS A 181 -1.61 29.49 -12.33
C LYS A 181 -0.77 29.27 -13.59
N MET A 182 -1.06 28.22 -14.35
CA MET A 182 -0.30 27.81 -15.55
C MET A 182 -0.38 28.86 -16.67
N LYS A 183 -1.50 29.58 -16.81
CA LYS A 183 -1.63 30.71 -17.76
C LYS A 183 -0.63 31.86 -17.57
N ARG A 184 0.08 31.91 -16.44
CA ARG A 184 1.10 32.94 -16.16
C ARG A 184 2.46 32.63 -16.77
N TYR A 185 2.64 31.43 -17.31
CA TYR A 185 3.87 30.95 -17.90
C TYR A 185 3.64 30.70 -19.38
N LYS A 186 4.65 31.02 -20.20
CA LYS A 186 4.61 30.76 -21.63
C LYS A 186 4.63 29.27 -21.94
N ASP A 187 5.47 28.52 -21.22
CA ASP A 187 5.73 27.10 -21.43
C ASP A 187 6.23 26.46 -20.12
N LEU A 188 6.47 25.14 -20.16
CA LEU A 188 6.96 24.39 -19.00
C LEU A 188 8.42 24.69 -18.68
N ASP A 189 9.21 25.16 -19.64
CA ASP A 189 10.59 25.59 -19.38
C ASP A 189 10.59 26.86 -18.52
N GLU A 190 9.74 27.85 -18.81
CA GLU A 190 9.56 29.01 -17.93
C GLU A 190 9.05 28.59 -16.54
N TYR A 191 8.12 27.63 -16.48
CA TYR A 191 7.62 27.11 -15.21
C TYR A 191 8.74 26.48 -14.36
N GLU A 192 9.53 25.60 -14.97
CA GLU A 192 10.65 24.92 -14.33
C GLU A 192 11.71 25.91 -13.88
N ASN A 193 12.05 26.90 -14.71
CA ASN A 193 13.01 27.94 -14.36
C ASN A 193 12.58 28.76 -13.14
N ARG A 194 11.28 28.98 -12.93
CA ARG A 194 10.77 29.70 -11.75
C ARG A 194 10.66 28.86 -10.49
N HIS A 195 10.25 27.60 -10.61
CA HIS A 195 9.91 26.75 -9.45
C HIS A 195 10.95 25.65 -9.16
N GLY A 196 12.02 25.61 -9.95
CA GLY A 196 13.04 24.58 -9.90
C GLY A 196 12.67 23.35 -10.72
N GLN A 197 13.68 22.57 -11.07
CA GLN A 197 13.57 21.30 -11.80
C GLN A 197 12.65 20.27 -11.11
N GLU A 198 12.52 20.35 -9.79
CA GLU A 198 11.65 19.50 -8.97
C GLU A 198 10.17 19.68 -9.29
N SER A 199 9.79 20.86 -9.79
CA SER A 199 8.40 21.18 -10.10
C SER A 199 7.81 20.33 -11.24
N LEU A 200 8.64 19.74 -12.10
CA LEU A 200 8.20 18.83 -13.15
C LEU A 200 8.36 17.35 -12.78
N CYS A 201 9.01 17.02 -11.66
CA CYS A 201 9.25 15.63 -11.30
C CYS A 201 7.95 14.85 -11.11
N GLY A 202 6.91 15.50 -10.58
CA GLY A 202 5.63 14.85 -10.43
C GLY A 202 4.97 14.48 -11.75
N LEU A 203 5.01 15.38 -12.73
CA LEU A 203 4.54 15.13 -14.08
C LEU A 203 5.30 13.96 -14.72
N ILE A 204 6.64 14.03 -14.74
CA ILE A 204 7.49 13.05 -15.43
C ILE A 204 7.35 11.66 -14.83
N ILE A 205 7.38 11.55 -13.49
CA ILE A 205 7.29 10.24 -12.81
C ILE A 205 5.90 9.65 -12.96
N GLN A 206 4.84 10.46 -12.87
CA GLN A 206 3.47 9.95 -12.98
C GLN A 206 3.15 9.47 -14.40
N LEU A 207 3.52 10.24 -15.44
CA LEU A 207 3.30 9.82 -16.83
C LEU A 207 4.06 8.53 -17.15
N ALA A 208 5.33 8.43 -16.71
CA ALA A 208 6.10 7.19 -16.89
C ALA A 208 5.46 5.99 -16.16
N TYR A 209 4.88 6.21 -14.98
CA TYR A 209 4.16 5.15 -14.25
C TYR A 209 2.86 4.73 -14.94
N LEU A 210 2.18 5.66 -15.61
CA LEU A 210 1.00 5.41 -16.45
C LEU A 210 1.35 4.74 -17.79
N GLY A 211 2.62 4.45 -18.05
CA GLY A 211 3.07 3.71 -19.23
C GLY A 211 3.46 4.58 -20.43
N TRP A 212 3.51 5.90 -20.27
CA TRP A 212 3.94 6.80 -21.34
C TRP A 212 5.44 6.65 -21.59
N THR A 213 5.81 6.60 -22.87
CA THR A 213 7.20 6.52 -23.31
C THR A 213 7.92 7.85 -23.11
N ALA A 214 9.26 7.80 -23.01
CA ALA A 214 10.06 9.03 -22.88
C ALA A 214 9.91 9.96 -24.09
N LYS A 215 9.60 9.41 -25.27
CA LYS A 215 9.31 10.17 -26.47
C LYS A 215 7.98 10.93 -26.35
N GLU A 216 6.89 10.26 -25.97
CA GLU A 216 5.57 10.89 -25.79
C GLU A 216 5.61 11.96 -24.69
N ILE A 217 6.28 11.69 -23.57
CA ILE A 217 6.48 12.68 -22.51
C ILE A 217 7.25 13.89 -23.06
N GLY A 218 8.26 13.66 -23.91
CA GLY A 218 9.05 14.71 -24.55
C GLY A 218 8.24 15.60 -25.47
N GLU A 219 7.34 15.00 -26.25
CA GLU A 219 6.41 15.72 -27.13
C GLU A 219 5.47 16.63 -26.32
N ILE A 220 4.96 16.15 -25.17
CA ILE A 220 4.12 16.95 -24.27
C ILE A 220 4.91 18.12 -23.67
N ILE A 221 6.11 17.86 -23.16
CA ILE A 221 6.85 18.86 -22.37
C ILE A 221 7.83 19.71 -23.19
N GLY A 222 7.87 19.53 -24.51
CA GLY A 222 8.76 20.25 -25.41
C GLY A 222 10.24 19.87 -25.28
N LYS A 223 10.55 18.63 -24.88
CA LYS A 223 11.93 18.15 -24.64
C LYS A 223 12.27 16.94 -25.49
N SER A 224 13.57 16.77 -25.78
CA SER A 224 14.04 15.56 -26.45
C SER A 224 13.90 14.33 -25.53
N GLU A 225 13.75 13.15 -26.12
CA GLU A 225 13.67 11.88 -25.40
C GLU A 225 14.85 11.69 -24.42
N GLY A 226 16.08 12.02 -24.85
CA GLY A 226 17.27 11.95 -23.99
C GLY A 226 17.22 12.93 -22.80
N ALA A 227 16.64 14.12 -22.99
CA ALA A 227 16.43 15.08 -21.91
C ALA A 227 15.38 14.59 -20.91
N VAL A 228 14.30 13.95 -21.38
CA VAL A 228 13.28 13.33 -20.52
C VAL A 228 13.88 12.19 -19.69
N LEU A 229 14.65 11.27 -20.30
CA LEU A 229 15.30 10.18 -19.57
C LEU A 229 16.25 10.70 -18.48
N THR A 230 17.02 11.74 -18.81
CA THR A 230 17.91 12.41 -17.86
C THR A 230 17.12 13.06 -16.71
N ALA A 231 16.03 13.76 -17.03
CA ALA A 231 15.13 14.35 -16.03
C ALA A 231 14.48 13.28 -15.14
N ALA A 232 13.97 12.19 -15.72
CA ALA A 232 13.37 11.07 -14.99
C ALA A 232 14.37 10.42 -14.03
N SER A 233 15.62 10.20 -14.46
CA SER A 233 16.68 9.69 -13.60
C SER A 233 16.94 10.61 -12.39
N ARG A 234 17.08 11.92 -12.63
CA ARG A 234 17.25 12.93 -11.58
C ARG A 234 16.05 12.98 -10.63
N CYS A 235 14.83 12.95 -11.16
CA CYS A 235 13.61 12.94 -10.35
C CYS A 235 13.49 11.70 -9.47
N ARG A 236 13.85 10.51 -9.96
CA ARG A 236 13.93 9.30 -9.13
C ARG A 236 14.94 9.46 -7.99
N GLN A 237 16.10 10.07 -8.24
CA GLN A 237 17.09 10.34 -7.19
C GLN A 237 16.56 11.32 -6.14
N LYS A 238 15.86 12.39 -6.57
CA LYS A 238 15.25 13.38 -5.68
C LYS A 238 14.11 12.80 -4.84
N MET A 239 13.31 11.90 -5.40
CA MET A 239 12.23 11.24 -4.67
C MET A 239 12.71 10.06 -3.80
N LYS A 240 13.92 9.53 -4.03
CA LYS A 240 14.48 8.38 -3.30
C LYS A 240 14.42 8.50 -1.76
N PRO A 241 14.72 9.65 -1.13
CA PRO A 241 14.62 9.80 0.33
C PRO A 241 13.19 9.61 0.86
N TYR A 242 12.18 10.07 0.11
CA TYR A 242 10.77 9.94 0.45
C TYR A 242 10.32 8.47 0.42
N PHE A 243 10.83 7.69 -0.54
CA PHE A 243 10.52 6.26 -0.66
C PHE A 243 11.30 5.37 0.32
N LYS A 244 12.53 5.75 0.72
CA LYS A 244 13.33 4.96 1.67
C LYS A 244 12.61 4.82 3.02
N ARG A 245 12.06 5.92 3.52
CA ARG A 245 11.29 5.95 4.76
C ARG A 245 10.05 5.03 4.71
N CYS A 246 9.42 4.90 3.55
CA CYS A 246 8.30 3.98 3.38
C CYS A 246 8.71 2.51 3.26
N LYS A 247 9.92 2.22 2.78
CA LYS A 247 10.45 0.84 2.79
C LYS A 247 10.82 0.38 4.18
N ASP A 248 11.21 1.28 5.08
CA ASP A 248 11.49 0.93 6.48
C ASP A 248 10.20 0.59 7.26
N ASP A 249 9.05 1.11 6.79
CA ASP A 249 7.71 0.79 7.30
C ASP A 249 7.11 -0.49 6.65
N CYS A 250 7.76 -1.06 5.62
CA CYS A 250 7.34 -2.24 4.86
C CYS A 250 8.31 -3.43 5.06
#